data_AF-A0A6N8FKU2-F1
#
_entry.id   AF-A0A6N8FKU2-F1
#
_cell.length_a   1.000
_cell.length_b   1.000
_cell.length_c   1.000
_cell.angle_alpha   90.00
_cell.angle_beta   90.00
_cell.angle_gamma   90.00
#
_symmetry.space_group_name_H-M   'P 1'
#
loop_
_entity.id
_entity.type
_entity.pdbx_description
1 polymer ?
#
loop_
_entity_poly.entity_id
_entity_poly.type
_entity_poly.pdbx_seq_one_letter_code
_entity_poly.pdbx_strand_id
1 'polypeptide(L)'
;MGKLSSKTDEFNKNQRKRIKNVSKGWISAVILISVLILFSMFYDSEKLTDNIAEEDILLLPKGDEEVLQIEIGLVGIHAEKYDPWFSEDINEEDVTEEEIQPIYLRYELGLTNLWDDPLGSIKGFDPKDKIYENGVKVHLEPQETMKDVMDEMFRYNLFTETSGYQGNPVISTIRGGWYTLAYELNTEKQEISEEDKDRLLSHSTDVDVVVTLKNKEIGRFYLKDEMHQVNKE
;
A
#
# COMPACT_ATOMS: atom_id res chain seq x y z
N MET A 1 56.46 34.81 49.43
CA MET A 1 55.14 34.37 48.91
C MET A 1 55.37 33.67 47.58
N GLY A 2 55.02 32.38 47.43
CA GLY A 2 55.18 31.72 46.11
C GLY A 2 55.44 30.20 46.07
N LYS A 3 54.92 29.39 47.01
CA LYS A 3 55.07 27.91 46.93
C LYS A 3 53.81 27.09 47.27
N LEU A 4 52.63 27.71 47.34
CA LEU A 4 51.36 27.02 47.61
C LEU A 4 50.51 26.77 46.35
N SER A 5 50.88 27.30 45.18
CA SER A 5 50.06 27.22 43.97
C SER A 5 50.24 25.92 43.15
N SER A 6 51.39 25.24 43.22
CA SER A 6 51.67 24.15 42.27
C SER A 6 51.08 22.78 42.66
N LYS A 7 50.81 22.53 43.94
CA LYS A 7 50.24 21.25 44.40
C LYS A 7 48.73 21.13 44.12
N THR A 8 48.02 22.25 44.13
CA THR A 8 46.57 22.31 43.87
C THR A 8 46.24 22.04 42.40
N ASP A 9 47.08 22.53 41.48
CA ASP A 9 46.89 22.31 40.03
C ASP A 9 47.14 20.85 39.62
N GLU A 10 48.09 20.17 40.26
CA GLU A 10 48.42 18.78 39.94
C GLU A 10 47.34 17.80 40.42
N PHE A 11 46.75 18.06 41.60
CA PHE A 11 45.62 17.28 42.12
C PHE A 11 44.37 17.41 41.24
N ASN A 12 44.08 18.62 40.75
CA ASN A 12 42.95 18.89 39.88
C ASN A 12 43.11 18.25 38.49
N LYS A 13 44.34 18.17 37.98
CA LYS A 13 44.66 17.52 36.70
C LYS A 13 44.48 16.00 36.76
N ASN A 14 44.83 15.37 37.88
CA ASN A 14 44.62 13.94 38.10
C ASN A 14 43.15 13.56 38.33
N GLN A 15 42.38 14.40 39.03
CA GLN A 15 40.92 14.24 39.17
C GLN A 15 40.20 14.31 37.82
N ARG A 16 40.52 15.32 36.98
CA ARG A 16 39.93 15.46 35.64
C ARG A 16 40.28 14.30 34.69
N LYS A 17 41.49 13.72 34.79
CA LYS A 17 41.89 12.52 34.03
C LYS A 17 41.13 11.27 34.47
N ARG A 18 40.91 11.09 35.78
CA ARG A 18 40.11 9.96 36.30
C ARG A 18 38.65 10.06 35.86
N ILE A 19 38.04 11.25 35.94
CA ILE A 19 36.64 11.45 35.52
C ILE A 19 36.46 11.20 34.01
N LYS A 20 37.40 11.64 33.17
CA LYS A 20 37.36 11.36 31.71
C LYS A 20 37.53 9.88 31.35
N ASN A 21 38.27 9.10 32.14
CA ASN A 21 38.44 7.67 31.88
C ASN A 21 37.26 6.84 32.39
N VAL A 22 36.63 7.24 33.51
CA VAL A 22 35.42 6.58 34.02
C VAL A 22 34.22 6.89 33.12
N SER A 23 34.07 8.12 32.62
CA SER A 23 32.96 8.49 31.74
C SER A 23 33.01 7.79 30.38
N LYS A 24 34.21 7.58 29.81
CA LYS A 24 34.36 6.87 28.54
C LYS A 24 33.97 5.40 28.62
N GLY A 25 34.32 4.72 29.73
CA GLY A 25 33.95 3.32 29.94
C GLY A 25 32.44 3.11 30.09
N TRP A 26 31.77 4.01 30.79
CA TRP A 26 30.31 3.96 30.96
C TRP A 26 29.55 4.26 29.66
N ILE A 27 30.00 5.26 28.89
CA ILE A 27 29.40 5.56 27.58
C ILE A 27 29.57 4.38 26.61
N SER A 28 30.75 3.75 26.57
CA SER A 28 30.95 2.57 25.72
C SER A 28 30.08 1.38 26.15
N ALA A 29 29.88 1.18 27.45
CA ALA A 29 29.04 0.10 27.96
C ALA A 29 27.55 0.30 27.61
N VAL A 30 27.05 1.54 27.75
CA VAL A 30 25.66 1.86 27.38
C VAL A 30 25.43 1.65 25.89
N ILE A 31 26.34 2.11 25.03
CA ILE A 31 26.24 1.92 23.58
C ILE A 31 26.20 0.42 23.22
N LEU A 32 27.09 -0.38 23.81
CA LEU A 32 27.15 -1.83 23.58
C LEU A 32 25.85 -2.53 23.99
N ILE A 33 25.28 -2.14 25.14
CA ILE A 33 24.00 -2.68 25.61
C ILE A 33 22.86 -2.30 24.66
N SER A 34 22.79 -1.04 24.22
CA SER A 34 21.76 -0.62 23.26
C SER A 34 21.89 -1.31 21.90
N VAL A 35 23.12 -1.56 21.41
CA VAL A 35 23.34 -2.33 20.18
C VAL A 35 22.93 -3.78 20.37
N LEU A 36 23.23 -4.39 21.52
CA LEU A 36 22.79 -5.76 21.84
C LEU A 36 21.26 -5.87 21.93
N ILE A 37 20.57 -4.88 22.51
CA ILE A 37 19.11 -4.85 22.57
C ILE A 37 18.53 -4.72 21.17
N LEU A 38 19.05 -3.80 20.35
CA LEU A 38 18.62 -3.66 18.95
C LEU A 38 18.88 -4.96 18.17
N PHE A 39 20.04 -5.58 18.34
CA PHE A 39 20.37 -6.84 17.66
C PHE A 39 19.48 -7.99 18.13
N SER A 40 19.11 -8.04 19.42
CA SER A 40 18.12 -9.00 19.93
C SER A 40 16.75 -8.75 19.32
N MET A 41 16.31 -7.50 19.21
CA MET A 41 15.05 -7.14 18.57
C MET A 41 15.04 -7.52 17.07
N PHE A 42 16.14 -7.33 16.35
CA PHE A 42 16.29 -7.77 14.96
C PHE A 42 16.34 -9.29 14.83
N TYR A 43 17.03 -9.99 15.73
CA TYR A 43 17.15 -11.45 15.71
C TYR A 43 15.82 -12.14 16.05
N ASP A 44 15.07 -11.61 17.02
CA ASP A 44 13.73 -12.09 17.35
C ASP A 44 12.73 -11.77 16.24
N SER A 45 12.88 -10.63 15.55
CA SER A 45 12.11 -10.29 14.35
C SER A 45 12.33 -11.29 13.21
N GLU A 46 13.58 -11.67 12.92
CA GLU A 46 13.91 -12.68 11.89
C GLU A 46 13.40 -14.08 12.26
N LYS A 47 13.50 -14.47 13.54
CA LYS A 47 12.93 -15.73 14.02
C LYS A 47 11.40 -15.75 14.05
N LEU A 48 10.74 -14.61 14.21
CA LEU A 48 9.30 -14.51 14.05
C LEU A 48 8.91 -14.80 12.60
N THR A 49 9.70 -14.32 11.63
CA THR A 49 9.44 -14.60 10.21
C THR A 49 9.75 -16.05 9.80
N ASP A 50 10.80 -16.67 10.37
CA ASP A 50 11.19 -18.05 10.01
C ASP A 50 10.33 -19.13 10.70
N ASN A 51 9.82 -18.90 11.92
CA ASN A 51 8.95 -19.89 12.58
C ASN A 51 7.48 -19.86 12.11
N ILE A 52 7.08 -18.87 11.30
CA ILE A 52 5.80 -18.87 10.58
C ILE A 52 5.87 -19.73 9.30
N ALA A 53 7.04 -20.31 8.99
CA ALA A 53 7.27 -20.98 7.72
C ALA A 53 6.68 -22.40 7.58
N GLU A 54 6.40 -23.14 8.67
CA GLU A 54 6.19 -24.61 8.56
C GLU A 54 4.75 -25.14 8.64
N GLU A 55 3.74 -24.40 9.10
CA GLU A 55 2.33 -24.82 8.93
C GLU A 55 1.41 -23.67 8.49
N ASP A 56 0.87 -23.84 7.28
CA ASP A 56 -0.03 -22.96 6.52
C ASP A 56 -1.40 -22.73 7.18
N ILE A 57 -1.43 -22.15 8.38
CA ILE A 57 -2.70 -21.70 8.96
C ILE A 57 -3.02 -20.31 8.42
N LEU A 58 -3.51 -20.26 7.18
CA LEU A 58 -4.24 -19.09 6.71
C LEU A 58 -5.57 -19.07 7.45
N LEU A 59 -5.68 -18.15 8.41
CA LEU A 59 -6.93 -17.91 9.12
C LEU A 59 -7.93 -17.35 8.10
N LEU A 60 -8.95 -18.15 7.81
CA LEU A 60 -10.11 -17.70 7.05
C LEU A 60 -11.22 -17.33 8.06
N PRO A 61 -11.91 -16.20 7.89
CA PRO A 61 -13.03 -15.83 8.76
C PRO A 61 -14.09 -16.92 8.81
N LYS A 62 -14.71 -17.08 9.98
CA LYS A 62 -15.80 -18.04 10.19
C LYS A 62 -17.13 -17.30 10.26
N GLY A 63 -18.03 -17.57 9.30
CA GLY A 63 -19.35 -16.92 9.26
C GLY A 63 -19.24 -15.43 8.94
N ASP A 64 -19.94 -14.60 9.72
CA ASP A 64 -20.10 -13.15 9.52
C ASP A 64 -19.11 -12.33 10.36
N GLU A 65 -17.94 -12.88 10.64
CA GLU A 65 -16.91 -12.20 11.42
C GLU A 65 -16.33 -11.03 10.62
N GLU A 66 -16.39 -9.83 11.19
CA GLU A 66 -15.84 -8.62 10.60
C GLU A 66 -14.31 -8.63 10.78
N VAL A 67 -13.58 -8.82 9.68
CA VAL A 67 -12.11 -8.96 9.70
C VAL A 67 -11.38 -7.78 9.08
N LEU A 68 -12.11 -6.97 8.34
CA LEU A 68 -11.58 -5.86 7.57
C LEU A 68 -12.49 -4.65 7.75
N GLN A 69 -11.87 -3.48 7.72
CA GLN A 69 -12.55 -2.20 7.63
C GLN A 69 -11.94 -1.42 6.46
N ILE A 70 -12.76 -0.69 5.71
CA ILE A 70 -12.26 0.30 4.76
C ILE A 70 -12.06 1.63 5.51
N GLU A 71 -10.84 2.17 5.46
CA GLU A 71 -10.51 3.46 6.06
C GLU A 71 -10.62 4.61 5.06
N ILE A 72 -10.26 4.32 3.81
CA ILE A 72 -10.22 5.30 2.74
C ILE A 72 -10.75 4.65 1.47
N GLY A 73 -11.66 5.35 0.81
CA GLY A 73 -12.07 5.07 -0.55
C GLY A 73 -12.04 6.37 -1.34
N LEU A 74 -11.19 6.43 -2.37
CA LEU A 74 -11.09 7.55 -3.29
C LEU A 74 -11.36 7.03 -4.71
N VAL A 75 -12.03 7.86 -5.50
CA VAL A 75 -12.27 7.59 -6.92
C VAL A 75 -12.08 8.88 -7.72
N GLY A 76 -11.42 8.77 -8.86
CA GLY A 76 -11.11 9.88 -9.73
C GLY A 76 -10.88 9.43 -11.17
N ILE A 77 -10.95 10.38 -12.10
CA ILE A 77 -10.60 10.16 -13.49
C ILE A 77 -9.22 10.77 -13.72
N HIS A 78 -8.26 9.98 -14.20
CA HIS A 78 -6.90 10.43 -14.46
C HIS A 78 -6.55 10.23 -15.93
N ALA A 79 -6.05 11.27 -16.58
CA ALA A 79 -5.40 11.15 -17.87
C ALA A 79 -3.90 10.92 -17.63
N GLU A 80 -3.37 9.78 -18.08
CA GLU A 80 -1.95 9.54 -17.98
C GLU A 80 -1.25 10.30 -19.11
N LYS A 81 -0.50 11.34 -18.74
CA LYS A 81 0.40 11.98 -19.70
C LYS A 81 1.49 10.97 -20.01
N TYR A 82 1.57 10.57 -21.29
CA TYR A 82 2.64 9.75 -21.82
C TYR A 82 4.00 10.19 -21.25
N ASP A 83 4.65 9.31 -20.49
CA ASP A 83 6.00 9.53 -19.97
C ASP A 83 7.01 8.78 -20.88
N PRO A 84 7.71 9.49 -21.79
CA PRO A 84 8.62 8.88 -22.76
C PRO A 84 9.80 8.13 -22.13
N TRP A 85 10.01 8.22 -20.81
CA TRP A 85 11.10 7.52 -20.12
C TRP A 85 10.85 6.02 -19.90
N PHE A 86 9.62 5.52 -20.09
CA PHE A 86 9.25 4.12 -19.83
C PHE A 86 8.96 3.28 -21.09
N SER A 87 9.06 3.86 -22.30
CA SER A 87 8.93 3.11 -23.55
C SER A 87 10.31 2.70 -24.08
N GLU A 88 10.68 1.43 -23.93
CA GLU A 88 11.77 0.84 -24.72
C GLU A 88 11.33 0.78 -26.19
N ASP A 89 12.10 1.47 -27.05
CA ASP A 89 12.07 1.40 -28.52
C ASP A 89 10.79 1.85 -29.25
N ILE A 90 10.45 3.13 -29.14
CA ILE A 90 9.64 3.81 -30.16
C ILE A 90 10.54 4.82 -30.90
N ASN A 91 10.71 4.65 -32.21
CA ASN A 91 11.44 5.60 -33.05
C ASN A 91 10.73 6.96 -33.04
N GLU A 92 11.45 8.02 -32.67
CA GLU A 92 10.96 9.42 -32.61
C GLU A 92 10.34 9.93 -33.94
N GLU A 93 10.51 9.22 -35.06
CA GLU A 93 10.00 9.62 -36.39
C GLU A 93 8.56 9.18 -36.69
N ASP A 94 7.92 8.34 -35.86
CA ASP A 94 6.52 7.88 -36.07
C ASP A 94 5.46 8.64 -35.23
N VAL A 95 5.86 9.69 -34.49
CA VAL A 95 4.93 10.50 -33.67
C VAL A 95 4.22 11.54 -34.56
N THR A 96 3.27 11.10 -35.38
CA THR A 96 2.31 12.00 -36.02
C THR A 96 1.13 12.28 -35.08
N GLU A 97 0.80 13.56 -34.96
CA GLU A 97 -0.36 14.19 -34.30
C GLU A 97 -1.54 13.29 -33.89
N GLU A 98 -1.96 13.45 -32.63
CA GLU A 98 -3.14 12.83 -31.95
C GLU A 98 -2.91 11.46 -31.29
N GLU A 99 -1.90 11.35 -30.43
CA GLU A 99 -1.83 10.23 -29.50
C GLU A 99 -2.92 10.41 -28.42
N ILE A 100 -3.98 9.59 -28.50
CA ILE A 100 -5.08 9.57 -27.53
C ILE A 100 -4.47 9.18 -26.18
N GLN A 101 -4.36 10.16 -25.27
CA GLN A 101 -3.88 9.89 -23.91
C GLN A 101 -4.88 8.97 -23.22
N PRO A 102 -4.44 7.86 -22.62
CA PRO A 102 -5.36 6.98 -21.94
C PRO A 102 -5.94 7.63 -20.70
N ILE A 103 -7.27 7.54 -20.62
CA ILE A 103 -8.05 8.07 -19.52
C ILE A 103 -8.51 6.89 -18.67
N TYR A 104 -8.27 6.95 -17.37
CA TYR A 104 -8.58 5.88 -16.42
C TYR A 104 -9.56 6.35 -15.37
N LEU A 105 -10.55 5.51 -15.05
CA LEU A 105 -11.26 5.58 -13.79
C LEU A 105 -10.45 4.82 -12.74
N ARG A 106 -9.90 5.56 -11.77
CA ARG A 106 -8.98 5.05 -10.76
C ARG A 106 -9.63 5.04 -9.39
N TYR A 107 -9.44 3.94 -8.67
CA TYR A 107 -9.86 3.76 -7.29
C TYR A 107 -8.61 3.59 -6.43
N GLU A 108 -8.55 4.33 -5.33
CA GLU A 108 -7.55 4.14 -4.27
C GLU A 108 -8.27 3.74 -2.98
N LEU A 109 -7.92 2.58 -2.44
CA LEU A 109 -8.59 1.95 -1.32
C LEU A 109 -7.60 1.67 -0.19
N GLY A 110 -7.91 2.12 1.02
CA GLY A 110 -7.22 1.78 2.25
C GLY A 110 -8.02 0.79 3.06
N LEU A 111 -7.47 -0.40 3.30
CA LEU A 111 -8.09 -1.46 4.10
C LEU A 111 -7.29 -1.69 5.38
N THR A 112 -7.98 -1.78 6.52
CA THR A 112 -7.39 -2.11 7.82
C THR A 112 -7.82 -3.49 8.27
N ASN A 113 -6.84 -4.25 8.76
CA ASN A 113 -7.05 -5.55 9.35
C ASN A 113 -7.46 -5.40 10.82
N LEU A 114 -8.60 -5.98 11.19
CA LEU A 114 -9.16 -5.93 12.54
C LEU A 114 -8.68 -7.10 13.43
N TRP A 115 -8.01 -8.09 12.84
CA TRP A 115 -7.46 -9.23 13.57
C TRP A 115 -6.04 -8.97 14.08
N ASP A 116 -5.66 -9.79 15.06
CA ASP A 116 -4.30 -9.81 15.63
C ASP A 116 -3.27 -10.51 14.71
N ASP A 117 -3.74 -11.19 13.66
CA ASP A 117 -2.93 -11.94 12.69
C ASP A 117 -3.04 -11.33 11.28
N PRO A 118 -1.96 -11.35 10.47
CA PRO A 118 -1.98 -10.82 9.11
C PRO A 118 -2.92 -11.60 8.19
N LEU A 119 -3.58 -10.89 7.27
CA LEU A 119 -4.44 -11.50 6.25
C LEU A 119 -3.67 -11.69 4.95
N GLY A 120 -3.67 -12.91 4.42
CA GLY A 120 -2.99 -13.27 3.18
C GLY A 120 -1.50 -13.63 3.33
N SER A 121 -0.87 -13.99 2.22
CA SER A 121 0.53 -14.42 2.16
C SER A 121 1.15 -14.17 0.78
N ILE A 122 2.47 -13.95 0.75
CA ILE A 122 3.28 -13.95 -0.48
C ILE A 122 3.59 -15.37 -1.00
N LYS A 123 3.22 -16.42 -0.26
CA LYS A 123 3.36 -17.80 -0.73
C LYS A 123 2.39 -18.09 -1.88
N GLY A 124 2.76 -19.01 -2.77
CA GLY A 124 1.91 -19.38 -3.91
C GLY A 124 1.89 -18.32 -5.02
N PHE A 125 3.02 -17.63 -5.22
CA PHE A 125 3.20 -16.71 -6.35
C PHE A 125 3.26 -17.49 -7.67
N ASP A 126 2.35 -17.18 -8.59
CA ASP A 126 2.40 -17.64 -9.97
C ASP A 126 3.09 -16.59 -10.85
N PRO A 127 4.29 -16.86 -11.39
CA PRO A 127 5.01 -15.90 -12.23
C PRO A 127 4.35 -15.65 -13.59
N LYS A 128 3.52 -16.56 -14.09
CA LYS A 128 2.85 -16.42 -15.38
C LYS A 128 1.75 -15.38 -15.31
N ASP A 129 0.89 -15.51 -14.30
CA ASP A 129 -0.27 -14.66 -14.12
C ASP A 129 0.03 -13.48 -13.16
N LYS A 130 1.23 -13.46 -12.56
CA LYS A 130 1.69 -12.47 -11.56
C LYS A 130 0.75 -12.34 -10.35
N ILE A 131 0.10 -13.44 -9.97
CA ILE A 131 -0.86 -13.49 -8.85
C ILE A 131 -0.29 -14.27 -7.68
N TYR A 132 -0.77 -13.95 -6.47
CA TYR A 132 -0.52 -14.74 -5.27
C TYR A 132 -1.78 -15.56 -4.95
N GLU A 133 -1.70 -16.89 -5.00
CA GLU A 133 -2.81 -17.80 -4.68
C GLU A 133 -3.36 -17.54 -3.27
N ASN A 134 -2.45 -17.32 -2.33
CA ASN A 134 -2.75 -17.04 -0.93
C ASN A 134 -2.79 -15.54 -0.62
N GLY A 135 -2.73 -14.69 -1.64
CA GLY A 135 -2.78 -13.24 -1.45
C GLY A 135 -4.20 -12.74 -1.29
N VAL A 136 -4.34 -11.59 -0.62
CA VAL A 136 -5.56 -10.80 -0.65
C VAL A 136 -5.76 -10.22 -2.06
N LYS A 137 -6.97 -10.38 -2.59
CA LYS A 137 -7.41 -9.80 -3.86
C LYS A 137 -8.55 -8.84 -3.60
N VAL A 138 -8.50 -7.69 -4.28
CA VAL A 138 -9.56 -6.68 -4.24
C VAL A 138 -10.10 -6.52 -5.64
N HIS A 139 -11.42 -6.58 -5.77
CA HIS A 139 -12.12 -6.27 -7.02
C HIS A 139 -13.37 -5.43 -6.72
N LEU A 140 -13.91 -4.80 -7.77
CA LEU A 140 -15.11 -3.97 -7.65
C LEU A 140 -16.28 -4.66 -8.34
N GLU A 141 -17.45 -4.62 -7.71
CA GLU A 141 -18.70 -5.08 -8.29
C GLU A 141 -19.67 -3.89 -8.43
N PRO A 142 -20.05 -3.49 -9.65
CA PRO A 142 -20.93 -2.33 -9.84
C PRO A 142 -22.35 -2.62 -9.33
N GLN A 143 -22.97 -1.61 -8.71
CA GLN A 143 -24.41 -1.63 -8.41
C GLN A 143 -25.22 -1.27 -9.67
N GLU A 144 -26.54 -1.44 -9.60
CA GLU A 144 -27.44 -1.27 -10.75
C GLU A 144 -27.28 0.10 -11.42
N THR A 145 -27.19 1.18 -10.64
CA THR A 145 -27.02 2.54 -11.16
C THR A 145 -25.73 2.72 -11.95
N MET A 146 -24.61 2.16 -11.47
CA MET A 146 -23.33 2.21 -12.18
C MET A 146 -23.35 1.30 -13.43
N LYS A 147 -24.02 0.15 -13.37
CA LYS A 147 -24.23 -0.72 -14.55
C LYS A 147 -25.00 -0.01 -15.65
N ASP A 148 -26.08 0.69 -15.30
CA ASP A 148 -26.90 1.44 -16.25
C ASP A 148 -26.08 2.54 -16.95
N VAL A 149 -25.26 3.28 -16.19
CA VAL A 149 -24.36 4.31 -16.74
C VAL A 149 -23.35 3.69 -17.70
N MET A 150 -22.73 2.57 -17.33
CA MET A 150 -21.76 1.89 -18.18
C MET A 150 -22.38 1.30 -19.45
N ASP A 151 -23.57 0.68 -19.35
CA ASP A 151 -24.25 0.13 -20.52
C ASP A 151 -24.65 1.24 -21.51
N GLU A 152 -25.07 2.41 -21.01
CA GLU A 152 -25.42 3.54 -21.87
C GLU A 152 -24.19 4.12 -22.58
N MET A 153 -23.10 4.33 -21.85
CA MET A 153 -21.91 5.02 -22.33
C MET A 153 -20.98 4.12 -23.14
N PHE A 154 -20.72 2.92 -22.64
CA PHE A 154 -19.68 2.03 -23.17
C PHE A 154 -20.26 0.78 -23.83
N ARG A 155 -21.50 0.37 -23.48
CA ARG A 155 -22.12 -0.90 -23.92
C ARG A 155 -21.38 -2.15 -23.44
N TYR A 156 -20.52 -2.01 -22.44
CA TYR A 156 -19.82 -3.12 -21.78
C TYR A 156 -19.54 -2.78 -20.31
N ASN A 157 -19.20 -3.80 -19.52
CA ASN A 157 -18.86 -3.63 -18.11
C ASN A 157 -17.36 -3.31 -17.95
N LEU A 158 -17.04 -2.10 -17.47
CA LEU A 158 -15.66 -1.67 -17.21
C LEU A 158 -14.98 -2.54 -16.15
N PHE A 159 -15.72 -3.07 -15.18
CA PHE A 159 -15.14 -3.79 -14.03
C PHE A 159 -14.79 -5.25 -14.31
N THR A 160 -14.77 -5.67 -15.57
CA THR A 160 -14.48 -7.06 -15.95
C THR A 160 -12.99 -7.37 -15.84
N GLU A 161 -12.14 -6.46 -16.30
CA GLU A 161 -10.69 -6.57 -16.23
C GLU A 161 -10.10 -5.21 -15.85
N THR A 162 -9.19 -5.19 -14.89
CA THR A 162 -8.46 -3.98 -14.51
C THR A 162 -7.32 -3.74 -15.50
N SER A 163 -7.23 -2.55 -16.07
CA SER A 163 -6.06 -2.12 -16.87
C SER A 163 -4.82 -1.94 -15.99
N GLY A 164 -5.01 -1.64 -14.70
CA GLY A 164 -3.95 -1.58 -13.71
C GLY A 164 -4.43 -2.04 -12.33
N TYR A 165 -3.59 -2.83 -11.65
CA TYR A 165 -3.80 -3.24 -10.27
C TYR A 165 -2.48 -3.12 -9.50
N GLN A 166 -2.52 -2.39 -8.39
CA GLN A 166 -1.43 -2.34 -7.42
C GLN A 166 -2.00 -2.61 -6.04
N GLY A 167 -1.61 -3.71 -5.41
CA GLY A 167 -2.09 -4.07 -4.08
C GLY A 167 -1.09 -4.95 -3.37
N ASN A 168 -1.05 -4.87 -2.04
CA ASN A 168 -0.24 -5.78 -1.25
C ASN A 168 -0.99 -7.11 -1.07
N PRO A 169 -0.39 -8.28 -1.40
CA PRO A 169 -1.01 -9.57 -1.14
C PRO A 169 -1.18 -9.87 0.36
N VAL A 170 -0.56 -9.09 1.26
CA VAL A 170 -0.67 -9.22 2.71
C VAL A 170 -1.17 -7.92 3.33
N ILE A 171 -2.25 -7.99 4.11
CA ILE A 171 -2.72 -6.87 4.94
C ILE A 171 -2.16 -7.07 6.36
N SER A 172 -1.24 -6.19 6.74
CA SER A 172 -0.63 -6.23 8.07
C SER A 172 -1.60 -5.72 9.15
N THR A 173 -1.41 -6.20 10.38
CA THR A 173 -2.21 -5.82 11.55
C THR A 173 -1.95 -4.37 12.01
N ILE A 174 -0.82 -3.78 11.61
CA ILE A 174 -0.40 -2.45 12.08
C ILE A 174 -0.64 -1.36 11.04
N ARG A 175 -0.45 -1.65 9.75
CA ARG A 175 -0.43 -0.64 8.68
C ARG A 175 -1.56 -0.76 7.67
N GLY A 176 -2.43 -1.77 7.82
CA GLY A 176 -3.43 -2.08 6.80
C GLY A 176 -2.80 -2.45 5.45
N GLY A 177 -3.50 -2.13 4.37
CA GLY A 177 -3.11 -2.33 2.99
C GLY A 177 -3.68 -1.24 2.08
N TRP A 178 -2.88 -0.80 1.10
CA TRP A 178 -3.29 0.17 0.08
C TRP A 178 -3.46 -0.53 -1.27
N TYR A 179 -4.56 -0.23 -1.95
CA TYR A 179 -4.93 -0.85 -3.22
C TYR A 179 -5.29 0.22 -4.24
N THR A 180 -4.72 0.11 -5.44
CA THR A 180 -5.08 0.92 -6.61
C THR A 180 -5.67 0.02 -7.66
N LEU A 181 -6.86 0.35 -8.16
CA LEU A 181 -7.49 -0.28 -9.32
C LEU A 181 -7.71 0.80 -10.38
N ALA A 182 -7.27 0.53 -11.61
CA ALA A 182 -7.44 1.43 -12.74
C ALA A 182 -8.17 0.73 -13.88
N TYR A 183 -9.18 1.39 -14.42
CA TYR A 183 -10.01 0.92 -15.53
C TYR A 183 -9.92 1.92 -16.67
N GLU A 184 -9.38 1.50 -17.81
CA GLU A 184 -9.28 2.35 -18.99
C GLU A 184 -10.68 2.66 -19.55
N LEU A 185 -10.94 3.94 -19.77
CA LEU A 185 -12.20 4.47 -20.30
C LEU A 185 -12.17 4.65 -21.81
N ASN A 186 -11.02 4.46 -22.45
CA ASN A 186 -10.88 4.63 -23.89
C ASN A 186 -11.75 3.62 -24.64
N THR A 187 -12.57 4.15 -25.53
CA THR A 187 -13.11 3.37 -26.64
C THR A 187 -12.16 3.58 -27.82
N GLU A 188 -12.02 2.58 -28.70
CA GLU A 188 -10.92 2.44 -29.68
C GLU A 188 -10.57 3.69 -30.52
N LYS A 189 -11.40 4.75 -30.59
CA LYS A 189 -11.12 6.01 -31.33
C LYS A 189 -11.77 7.29 -30.79
N GLN A 190 -12.41 7.30 -29.62
CA GLN A 190 -13.20 8.47 -29.20
C GLN A 190 -12.88 8.90 -27.77
N GLU A 191 -12.48 10.17 -27.64
CA GLU A 191 -12.33 10.83 -26.35
C GLU A 191 -13.70 10.91 -25.66
N ILE A 192 -13.76 10.45 -24.41
CA ILE A 192 -14.95 10.57 -23.57
C ILE A 192 -15.22 12.04 -23.27
N SER A 193 -16.47 12.49 -23.48
CA SER A 193 -16.83 13.90 -23.26
C SER A 193 -16.73 14.27 -21.78
N GLU A 194 -16.55 15.57 -21.47
CA GLU A 194 -16.55 16.03 -20.08
C GLU A 194 -17.88 15.77 -19.35
N GLU A 195 -19.00 15.81 -20.08
CA GLU A 195 -20.32 15.46 -19.53
C GLU A 195 -20.40 13.99 -19.14
N ASP A 196 -19.85 13.11 -19.99
CA ASP A 196 -19.74 11.68 -19.73
C ASP A 196 -18.80 11.39 -18.54
N LYS A 197 -17.66 12.07 -18.45
CA LYS A 197 -16.74 11.98 -17.29
C LYS A 197 -17.44 12.37 -16.00
N ASP A 198 -18.15 13.49 -16.01
CA ASP A 198 -18.88 14.00 -14.85
C ASP A 198 -20.01 13.04 -14.42
N ARG A 199 -20.73 12.50 -15.39
CA ARG A 199 -21.78 11.51 -15.15
C ARG A 199 -21.20 10.22 -14.57
N LEU A 200 -20.11 9.71 -15.15
CA LEU A 200 -19.43 8.51 -14.66
C LEU A 200 -18.95 8.70 -13.22
N LEU A 201 -18.29 9.83 -12.91
CA LEU A 201 -17.79 10.13 -11.58
C LEU A 201 -18.92 10.31 -10.55
N SER A 202 -20.08 10.83 -10.96
CA SER A 202 -21.23 10.98 -10.06
C SER A 202 -21.84 9.64 -9.59
N HIS A 203 -21.56 8.56 -10.32
CA HIS A 203 -22.03 7.20 -10.03
C HIS A 203 -20.89 6.23 -9.69
N SER A 204 -19.63 6.67 -9.74
CA SER A 204 -18.47 5.78 -9.55
C SER A 204 -18.36 5.24 -8.13
N THR A 205 -19.08 5.84 -7.17
CA THR A 205 -19.17 5.34 -5.79
C THR A 205 -20.23 4.25 -5.63
N ASP A 206 -21.10 4.05 -6.63
CA ASP A 206 -22.15 3.03 -6.62
C ASP A 206 -21.56 1.65 -6.98
N VAL A 207 -20.58 1.22 -6.20
CA VAL A 207 -19.84 -0.04 -6.37
C VAL A 207 -19.58 -0.70 -5.01
N ASP A 208 -19.55 -2.02 -4.99
CA ASP A 208 -19.06 -2.80 -3.85
C ASP A 208 -17.57 -3.06 -4.02
N VAL A 209 -16.79 -2.75 -2.98
CA VAL A 209 -15.43 -3.23 -2.81
C VAL A 209 -15.48 -4.64 -2.23
N VAL A 210 -15.08 -5.63 -3.01
CA VAL A 210 -15.08 -7.04 -2.60
C VAL A 210 -13.65 -7.49 -2.37
N VAL A 211 -13.39 -7.99 -1.17
CA VAL A 211 -12.08 -8.47 -0.75
C VAL A 211 -12.15 -9.99 -0.62
N THR A 212 -11.26 -10.69 -1.31
CA THR A 212 -11.22 -12.16 -1.30
C THR A 212 -9.84 -12.69 -0.91
N LEU A 213 -9.84 -13.85 -0.25
CA LEU A 213 -8.66 -14.63 0.08
C LEU A 213 -8.95 -16.10 -0.25
N LYS A 214 -8.10 -16.75 -1.06
CA LYS A 214 -8.36 -18.10 -1.60
C LYS A 214 -9.76 -18.22 -2.25
N ASN A 215 -10.17 -17.21 -2.99
CA ASN A 215 -11.49 -17.11 -3.63
C ASN A 215 -12.69 -17.13 -2.66
N LYS A 216 -12.46 -16.94 -1.36
CA LYS A 216 -13.50 -16.75 -0.37
C LYS A 216 -13.62 -15.26 -0.08
N GLU A 217 -14.83 -14.72 -0.10
CA GLU A 217 -15.13 -13.36 0.35
C GLU A 217 -14.80 -13.24 1.84
N ILE A 218 -13.97 -12.25 2.16
CA ILE A 218 -13.57 -11.90 3.54
C ILE A 218 -14.01 -10.48 3.91
N GLY A 219 -14.55 -9.71 2.96
CA GLY A 219 -15.12 -8.39 3.22
C GLY A 219 -15.84 -7.87 1.98
N ARG A 220 -16.92 -7.13 2.22
CA ARG A 220 -17.67 -6.40 1.20
C ARG A 220 -18.08 -5.05 1.77
N PHE A 221 -17.73 -3.99 1.06
CA PHE A 221 -17.95 -2.62 1.50
C PHE A 221 -18.64 -1.85 0.38
N TYR A 222 -19.78 -1.24 0.67
CA TYR A 222 -20.43 -0.38 -0.32
C TYR A 222 -19.75 0.99 -0.31
N LEU A 223 -19.02 1.31 -1.39
CA LEU A 223 -18.07 2.42 -1.39
C LEU A 223 -18.74 3.75 -1.03
N LYS A 224 -19.98 3.98 -1.48
CA LYS A 224 -20.74 5.19 -1.19
C LYS A 224 -20.95 5.46 0.30
N ASP A 225 -21.13 4.41 1.10
CA ASP A 225 -21.36 4.54 2.54
C ASP A 225 -20.05 4.81 3.30
N GLU A 226 -18.92 4.52 2.67
CA GLU A 226 -17.57 4.51 3.25
C GLU A 226 -16.71 5.69 2.79
N MET A 227 -17.20 6.48 1.82
CA MET A 227 -16.43 7.57 1.23
C MET A 227 -16.41 8.84 2.07
N HIS A 228 -15.22 9.44 2.13
CA HIS A 228 -15.01 10.75 2.74
C HIS A 228 -14.73 11.88 1.75
N GLN A 229 -14.24 11.64 0.51
CA GLN A 229 -14.03 12.70 -0.51
C GLN A 229 -14.02 12.17 -1.97
N VAL A 230 -14.73 12.85 -2.88
CA VAL A 230 -14.61 12.68 -4.35
C VAL A 230 -13.78 13.85 -4.88
N ASN A 231 -12.61 13.59 -5.47
CA ASN A 231 -11.74 14.63 -6.01
C ASN A 231 -11.78 14.61 -7.54
N LYS A 232 -11.99 15.79 -8.16
CA LYS A 232 -11.67 16.04 -9.56
C LYS A 232 -10.27 16.64 -9.59
N GLU A 233 -9.27 15.92 -10.10
CA GLU A 233 -7.92 16.44 -10.35
C GLU A 233 -7.72 16.79 -11.83
#